data_AF-A0A9X4MFQ1-F1
#
_entry.id   AF-A0A9X4MFQ1-F1
#
_cell.length_a   1.000
_cell.length_b   1.000
_cell.length_c   1.000
_cell.angle_alpha   90.00
_cell.angle_beta   90.00
_cell.angle_gamma   90.00
#
_symmetry.space_group_name_H-M   'P 1'
#
loop_
_entity.id
_entity.type
_entity.pdbx_description
1 polymer ?
#
loop_
_entity_poly.entity_id
_entity_poly.type
_entity_poly.pdbx_seq_one_letter_code
_entity_poly.pdbx_strand_id
1 'polypeptide(L)'
;MKPFALLALLLLFSLGATTAAFAGGTQCTELLNSRCQVCHYKSRICQRLGQKSKGEWKRSIGNMMRYGAKITEAEGKILAQCLNAAPVGAEFVCKN
;
A
#
# COMPACT_ATOMS: atom_id res chain seq x y z
N MET A 1 21.85 4.27 53.38
CA MET A 1 21.27 3.16 52.60
C MET A 1 19.74 3.33 52.68
N LYS A 2 19.02 3.82 51.67
CA LYS A 2 18.76 3.19 50.37
C LYS A 2 18.36 4.27 49.33
N PRO A 3 19.12 4.45 48.25
CA PRO A 3 18.75 5.34 47.14
C PRO A 3 17.91 4.56 46.11
N PHE A 4 16.75 4.04 46.51
CA PHE A 4 15.94 3.16 45.63
C PHE A 4 14.62 3.78 45.16
N ALA A 5 14.32 5.02 45.55
CA ALA A 5 13.04 5.68 45.25
C ALA A 5 13.04 6.54 43.96
N LEU A 6 14.15 6.61 43.22
CA LEU A 6 14.29 7.52 42.05
C LEU A 6 14.33 6.79 40.69
N LEU A 7 14.28 5.46 40.65
CA LEU A 7 14.40 4.70 39.39
C LEU A 7 13.09 4.18 38.80
N ALA A 8 11.93 4.54 39.35
CA ALA A 8 10.64 4.03 38.91
C ALA A 8 9.86 4.96 37.95
N LEU A 9 10.38 6.15 37.63
CA LEU A 9 9.67 7.16 36.82
C LEU A 9 10.08 7.18 35.33
N LEU A 10 11.03 6.34 34.90
CA LEU A 10 11.57 6.33 33.53
C LEU A 10 11.18 5.08 32.70
N LEU A 11 9.98 4.52 32.93
CA LEU A 11 9.50 3.31 32.24
C LEU A 11 8.15 3.49 31.52
N LEU A 12 7.71 4.73 31.26
CA LEU A 12 6.39 5.03 30.68
C LEU A 12 6.40 5.61 29.26
N PHE A 13 7.49 5.46 28.48
CA PHE A 13 7.58 6.15 27.18
C PHE A 13 8.19 5.34 26.03
N SER A 14 7.72 4.12 25.79
CA SER A 14 8.21 3.36 24.62
C SER A 14 7.22 2.39 23.98
N LEU A 15 5.90 2.62 24.07
CA LEU A 15 4.90 1.82 23.33
C LEU A 15 4.05 2.67 22.38
N GLY A 16 4.71 3.45 21.52
CA GLY A 16 4.09 4.02 20.32
C GLY A 16 4.31 3.10 19.12
N ALA A 17 3.68 1.92 19.09
CA ALA A 17 3.73 1.03 17.94
C ALA A 17 2.98 1.66 16.75
N THR A 18 3.72 2.20 15.79
CA THR A 18 3.20 2.75 14.53
C THR A 18 2.76 1.62 13.59
N THR A 19 1.53 1.13 13.75
CA THR A 19 0.93 0.07 12.91
C THR A 19 0.37 0.54 11.56
N ALA A 20 0.80 1.70 11.04
CA ALA A 20 0.24 2.27 9.81
C ALA A 20 0.58 1.46 8.53
N ALA A 21 1.62 0.63 8.55
CA ALA A 21 2.08 -0.08 7.35
C ALA A 21 1.18 -1.29 6.97
N PHE A 22 0.50 -1.92 7.92
CA PHE A 22 -0.30 -3.13 7.67
C PHE A 22 -1.64 -2.81 6.98
N ALA A 23 -2.23 -1.64 7.25
CA ALA A 23 -3.51 -1.25 6.64
C ALA A 23 -3.41 -1.05 5.12
N GLY A 24 -2.26 -0.57 4.63
CA GLY A 24 -2.06 -0.27 3.20
C GLY A 24 -2.05 -1.51 2.29
N GLY A 25 -1.50 -2.63 2.75
CA GLY A 25 -1.39 -3.87 1.96
C GLY A 25 -2.75 -4.56 1.74
N THR A 26 -3.56 -4.67 2.78
CA THR A 26 -4.89 -5.30 2.70
C THR A 26 -5.83 -4.49 1.79
N GLN A 27 -5.86 -3.17 1.97
CA GLN A 27 -6.68 -2.29 1.14
C GLN A 27 -6.23 -2.27 -0.33
N CYS A 28 -4.92 -2.36 -0.58
CA CYS A 28 -4.39 -2.44 -1.93
C CYS A 28 -4.84 -3.70 -2.66
N THR A 29 -4.78 -4.85 -1.99
CA THR A 29 -5.21 -6.14 -2.55
C THR A 29 -6.69 -6.11 -2.92
N GLU A 30 -7.52 -5.59 -2.02
CA GLU A 30 -8.96 -5.44 -2.25
C GLU A 30 -9.27 -4.54 -3.45
N LEU A 31 -8.59 -3.39 -3.58
CA LEU A 31 -8.77 -2.49 -4.72
C LEU A 31 -8.30 -3.11 -6.03
N LEU A 32 -7.19 -3.84 -6.03
CA LEU A 32 -6.71 -4.55 -7.23
C LEU A 32 -7.74 -5.57 -7.71
N ASN A 33 -8.31 -6.35 -6.79
CA ASN A 33 -9.30 -7.38 -7.11
C ASN A 33 -10.65 -6.78 -7.54
N SER A 34 -11.15 -5.78 -6.82
CA SER A 34 -12.49 -5.21 -7.04
C SER A 34 -12.55 -4.14 -8.14
N ARG A 35 -11.46 -3.42 -8.41
CA ARG A 35 -11.43 -2.32 -9.39
C ARG A 35 -10.61 -2.65 -10.64
N CYS A 36 -9.43 -3.23 -10.48
CA CYS A 36 -8.47 -3.36 -11.57
C CYS A 36 -8.66 -4.63 -12.41
N GLN A 37 -9.26 -5.69 -11.85
CA GLN A 37 -9.52 -6.96 -12.55
C GLN A 37 -10.82 -7.01 -13.33
N VAL A 38 -11.66 -5.97 -13.25
CA VAL A 38 -12.98 -5.94 -13.91
C VAL A 38 -12.87 -5.98 -15.43
N CYS A 39 -11.79 -5.41 -16.00
CA CYS A 39 -11.60 -5.34 -17.47
C CYS A 39 -10.45 -6.20 -17.99
N HIS A 40 -9.41 -6.44 -17.19
CA HIS A 40 -8.22 -7.20 -17.60
C HIS A 40 -7.48 -7.79 -16.39
N TYR A 41 -6.69 -8.85 -16.62
CA TYR A 41 -5.96 -9.54 -15.55
C TYR A 41 -4.87 -8.69 -14.87
N LYS A 42 -4.59 -8.98 -13.57
CA LYS A 42 -3.48 -8.38 -12.79
C LYS A 42 -2.09 -8.67 -13.34
N SER A 43 -1.94 -9.64 -14.25
CA SER A 43 -0.66 -9.95 -14.89
C SER A 43 -0.01 -8.72 -15.53
N ARG A 44 -0.81 -7.82 -16.12
CA ARG A 44 -0.33 -6.55 -16.68
C ARG A 44 0.26 -5.61 -15.63
N ILE A 45 -0.25 -5.65 -14.41
CA ILE A 45 0.24 -4.85 -13.27
C ILE A 45 1.51 -5.52 -12.72
N CYS A 46 1.48 -6.84 -12.51
CA CYS A 46 2.61 -7.62 -12.03
C CYS A 46 3.86 -7.44 -12.91
N GLN A 47 3.70 -7.50 -14.23
CA GLN A 47 4.77 -7.30 -15.21
C GLN A 47 5.44 -5.91 -15.16
N ARG A 48 4.84 -4.93 -14.46
CA ARG A 48 5.32 -3.55 -14.37
C ARG A 48 5.84 -3.19 -12.97
N LEU A 49 5.78 -4.10 -12.01
CA LEU A 49 6.37 -3.88 -10.68
C LEU A 49 7.88 -3.64 -10.80
N GLY A 50 8.41 -2.70 -10.01
CA GLY A 50 9.82 -2.27 -10.07
C GLY A 50 10.20 -1.46 -11.32
N GLN A 51 9.33 -1.32 -12.32
CA GLN A 51 9.63 -0.59 -13.57
C GLN A 51 9.00 0.81 -13.62
N LYS A 52 8.06 1.12 -12.72
CA LYS A 52 7.30 2.36 -12.72
C LYS A 52 7.45 3.07 -11.39
N SER A 53 7.72 4.37 -11.45
CA SER A 53 7.61 5.29 -10.32
C SER A 53 6.15 5.50 -9.89
N LYS A 54 5.95 6.02 -8.67
CA LYS A 54 4.62 6.41 -8.15
C LYS A 54 3.87 7.36 -9.10
N GLY A 55 4.58 8.30 -9.73
CA GLY A 55 4.00 9.23 -10.69
C GLY A 55 3.49 8.54 -11.95
N GLU A 56 4.25 7.57 -12.46
CA GLU A 56 3.86 6.77 -13.62
C GLU A 56 2.72 5.79 -13.32
N TRP A 57 2.65 5.26 -12.10
CA TRP A 57 1.49 4.51 -11.61
C TRP A 57 0.25 5.38 -11.55
N LYS A 58 0.35 6.58 -10.96
CA LYS A 58 -0.75 7.54 -10.91
C LYS A 58 -1.27 7.89 -12.31
N ARG A 59 -0.37 8.09 -13.28
CA ARG A 59 -0.74 8.32 -14.69
C ARG A 59 -1.48 7.13 -15.30
N SER A 60 -0.98 5.91 -15.10
CA SER A 60 -1.64 4.69 -15.59
C SER A 60 -3.03 4.49 -14.98
N ILE A 61 -3.18 4.69 -13.67
CA ILE A 61 -4.48 4.62 -12.98
C ILE A 61 -5.43 5.70 -13.52
N GLY A 62 -4.94 6.93 -13.71
CA GLY A 62 -5.73 8.01 -14.32
C GLY A 62 -6.21 7.69 -15.73
N ASN A 63 -5.40 7.00 -16.53
CA ASN A 63 -5.84 6.51 -17.84
C ASN A 63 -6.95 5.47 -17.71
N MET A 64 -6.86 4.55 -16.74
CA MET A 64 -7.92 3.56 -16.50
C MET A 64 -9.23 4.23 -16.07
N MET A 65 -9.15 5.27 -15.22
CA MET A 65 -10.32 6.09 -14.85
C MET A 65 -10.95 6.75 -16.08
N ARG A 66 -10.13 7.33 -16.98
CA ARG A 66 -10.60 7.91 -18.25
C ARG A 66 -11.26 6.87 -19.17
N TYR A 67 -10.82 5.62 -19.11
CA TYR A 67 -11.41 4.50 -19.85
C TYR A 67 -12.63 3.88 -19.14
N GLY A 68 -13.07 4.44 -18.02
CA GLY A 68 -14.31 4.05 -17.34
C GLY A 68 -14.14 3.22 -16.07
N ALA A 69 -12.91 2.96 -15.62
CA ALA A 69 -12.68 2.28 -14.34
C ALA A 69 -13.26 3.12 -13.18
N LYS A 70 -14.06 2.47 -12.32
CA LYS A 70 -14.71 3.10 -11.17
C LYS A 70 -13.75 3.18 -9.99
N ILE A 71 -12.77 4.07 -10.10
CA ILE A 71 -11.74 4.33 -9.09
C ILE A 71 -11.86 5.80 -8.68
N THR A 72 -11.99 6.06 -7.39
CA THR A 72 -11.96 7.42 -6.83
C THR A 72 -10.53 7.96 -6.77
N GLU A 73 -10.36 9.28 -6.65
CA GLU A 73 -9.01 9.85 -6.51
C GLU A 73 -8.26 9.35 -5.27
N ALA A 74 -8.97 9.08 -4.18
CA ALA A 74 -8.40 8.54 -2.94
C ALA A 74 -7.89 7.10 -3.15
N GLU A 75 -8.72 6.22 -3.71
CA GLU A 75 -8.33 4.84 -4.06
C GLU A 75 -7.15 4.85 -5.05
N GLY A 76 -7.14 5.76 -6.02
CA GLY A 76 -6.04 5.91 -6.97
C GLY A 76 -4.72 6.32 -6.31
N LYS A 77 -4.75 7.17 -5.29
CA LYS A 77 -3.55 7.52 -4.49
C LYS A 77 -3.03 6.31 -3.70
N ILE A 78 -3.93 5.54 -3.10
CA ILE A 78 -3.61 4.30 -2.36
C ILE A 78 -2.94 3.29 -3.30
N LEU A 79 -3.57 3.01 -4.45
CA LEU A 79 -3.04 2.10 -5.47
C LEU A 79 -1.66 2.54 -5.97
N ALA A 80 -1.49 3.83 -6.30
CA ALA A 80 -0.20 4.34 -6.78
C ALA A 80 0.91 4.22 -5.73
N GLN A 81 0.59 4.46 -4.46
CA GLN A 81 1.54 4.33 -3.36
C GLN A 81 1.92 2.86 -3.13
N CYS A 82 0.92 1.98 -3.07
CA CYS A 82 1.12 0.54 -2.89
C CYS A 82 1.95 -0.06 -4.03
N LEU A 83 1.58 0.19 -5.29
CA LEU A 83 2.27 -0.39 -6.46
C LEU A 83 3.71 0.12 -6.61
N ASN A 84 4.00 1.34 -6.17
CA ASN A 84 5.37 1.85 -6.11
C ASN A 84 6.20 1.17 -5.01
N ALA A 85 5.59 0.79 -3.90
CA ALA A 85 6.27 0.12 -2.78
C ALA A 85 6.37 -1.40 -2.97
N ALA A 86 5.59 -1.97 -3.88
CA ALA A 86 5.55 -3.41 -4.12
C ALA A 86 6.85 -3.90 -4.78
N PRO A 87 7.55 -4.90 -4.20
CA PRO A 87 8.67 -5.54 -4.87
C PRO A 87 8.22 -6.30 -6.12
N VAL A 88 9.16 -6.57 -7.03
CA VAL A 88 8.92 -7.43 -8.19
C VAL A 88 8.40 -8.80 -7.71
N GLY A 89 7.30 -9.27 -8.29
CA GLY A 89 6.72 -10.56 -7.93
C GLY A 89 5.88 -10.57 -6.64
N ALA A 90 5.57 -9.40 -6.06
CA ALA A 90 4.75 -9.31 -4.84
C ALA A 90 3.46 -10.12 -4.94
N GLU A 91 3.27 -11.11 -4.04
CA GLU A 91 2.16 -12.07 -4.14
C GLU A 91 0.79 -11.39 -4.17
N PHE A 92 0.58 -10.35 -3.36
CA PHE A 92 -0.70 -9.64 -3.30
C PHE A 92 -1.07 -8.91 -4.61
N VAL A 93 -0.11 -8.71 -5.52
CA VAL A 93 -0.34 -8.18 -6.88
C VAL A 93 -0.35 -9.30 -7.91
N CYS A 94 0.63 -10.21 -7.82
CA CYS A 94 0.96 -11.17 -8.87
C CYS A 94 0.23 -12.51 -8.75
N LYS A 95 -0.28 -12.84 -7.56
CA LYS A 95 -1.06 -14.05 -7.31
C LYS A 95 -2.54 -13.74 -7.46
N ASN A 96 -3.24 -14.63 -8.16
CA ASN A 96 -4.71 -14.64 -8.22
C ASN A 96 -5.20 -15.66 -7.20
#